data_AF-A0A536VS63-F1
#
_entry.id   AF-A0A536VS63-F1
#
_cell.length_a   1.000
_cell.length_b   1.000
_cell.length_c   1.000
_cell.angle_alpha   90.00
_cell.angle_beta   90.00
_cell.angle_gamma   90.00
#
_symmetry.space_group_name_H-M   'P 1'
#
loop_
_entity.id
_entity.type
_entity.pdbx_description
1 polymer ?
#
loop_
_entity_poly.entity_id
_entity_poly.type
_entity_poly.pdbx_seq_one_letter_code
_entity_poly.pdbx_strand_id
1 'polypeptide(L)'
;MSWPTTLLSLGTVFLLANPALSGPTPTSPAHETFLKRVDAALASRESRQVAAVSDTKSWREAGYPQLDALKMILPKGPLIRDGNLSDTSVLYKDPNGRSWRLTLQHDAERDVWLAVIHSHPCPRGGIRRRPGTGREESRPSVETWTILECWPLPM
;
A
#
# COMPACT_ATOMS: atom_id res chain seq x y z
N MET A 1 -25.48 49.48 61.00
CA MET A 1 -26.13 49.50 59.67
C MET A 1 -25.06 49.37 58.60
N SER A 2 -24.86 48.17 58.07
CA SER A 2 -24.28 47.93 56.74
C SER A 2 -24.41 46.43 56.41
N TRP A 3 -25.06 46.17 55.30
CA TRP A 3 -25.34 44.92 54.59
C TRP A 3 -25.21 45.29 53.09
N PRO A 4 -25.13 44.35 52.13
CA PRO A 4 -24.17 43.26 51.95
C PRO A 4 -23.68 43.18 50.46
N THR A 5 -22.98 42.09 50.09
CA THR A 5 -22.95 41.49 48.73
C THR A 5 -22.11 42.21 47.66
N THR A 6 -21.17 41.57 46.96
CA THR A 6 -21.46 40.78 45.74
C THR A 6 -20.25 39.92 45.34
N LEU A 7 -20.48 38.61 45.20
CA LEU A 7 -19.60 37.64 44.55
C LEU A 7 -19.78 37.75 43.02
N LEU A 8 -18.70 37.99 42.29
CA LEU A 8 -18.66 37.90 40.82
C LEU A 8 -18.08 36.54 40.43
N SER A 9 -18.95 35.60 40.03
CA SER A 9 -18.55 34.39 39.33
C SER A 9 -18.32 34.71 37.85
N LEU A 10 -17.12 34.49 37.34
CA LEU A 10 -16.85 34.44 35.90
C LEU A 10 -16.91 32.98 35.47
N GLY A 11 -18.08 32.57 34.97
CA GLY A 11 -18.25 31.31 34.26
C GLY A 11 -17.53 31.37 32.91
N THR A 12 -16.48 30.57 32.75
CA THR A 12 -15.79 30.40 31.47
C THR A 12 -16.61 29.46 30.59
N VAL A 13 -17.25 30.00 29.56
CA VAL A 13 -17.89 29.20 28.51
C VAL A 13 -16.77 28.66 27.62
N PHE A 14 -16.46 27.36 27.75
CA PHE A 14 -15.65 26.65 26.76
C PHE A 14 -16.48 26.50 25.48
N LEU A 15 -16.13 27.28 24.46
CA LEU A 15 -16.55 27.03 23.09
C LEU A 15 -15.98 25.68 22.66
N LEU A 16 -16.85 24.67 22.55
CA LEU A 16 -16.54 23.41 21.89
C LEU A 16 -16.21 23.72 20.43
N ALA A 17 -14.93 23.67 20.09
CA ALA A 17 -14.49 23.62 18.71
C ALA A 17 -15.05 22.33 18.10
N ASN A 18 -16.01 22.47 17.18
CA ASN A 18 -16.41 21.39 16.30
C ASN A 18 -15.15 20.88 15.58
N PRO A 19 -14.83 19.57 15.61
CA PRO A 19 -13.88 19.01 14.69
C PRO A 19 -14.55 19.04 13.32
N ALA A 20 -14.36 20.15 12.60
CA ALA A 20 -14.65 20.22 11.19
C ALA A 20 -13.99 19.02 10.52
N LEU A 21 -14.80 18.27 9.77
CA LEU A 21 -14.40 17.21 8.86
C LEU A 21 -13.00 17.48 8.32
N SER A 22 -12.04 16.65 8.73
CA SER A 22 -10.77 16.55 8.03
C SER A 22 -11.11 16.11 6.60
N GLY A 23 -11.12 17.04 5.66
CA GLY A 23 -11.06 16.70 4.24
C GLY A 23 -9.86 15.79 4.01
N PRO A 24 -9.87 14.94 2.97
CA PRO A 24 -8.73 14.10 2.67
C PRO A 24 -7.48 15.00 2.58
N THR A 25 -6.48 14.69 3.40
CA THR A 25 -5.18 15.36 3.39
C THR A 25 -4.72 15.49 1.94
N PRO A 26 -4.31 16.69 1.48
CA PRO A 26 -3.90 16.87 0.09
C PRO A 26 -2.72 15.92 -0.20
N THR A 27 -2.98 14.97 -1.10
CA THR A 27 -1.98 14.05 -1.62
C THR A 27 -0.82 14.84 -2.23
N SER A 28 0.43 14.58 -1.83
CA SER A 28 1.60 15.26 -2.38
C SER A 28 1.62 15.16 -3.92
N PRO A 29 1.97 16.25 -4.66
CA PRO A 29 2.09 16.21 -6.12
C PRO A 29 3.03 15.11 -6.64
N ALA A 30 4.08 14.78 -5.87
CA ALA A 30 5.00 13.69 -6.16
C ALA A 30 4.30 12.32 -6.09
N HIS A 31 3.42 12.13 -5.10
CA HIS A 31 2.65 10.90 -4.92
C HIS A 31 1.66 10.68 -6.09
N GLU A 32 0.88 11.70 -6.47
CA GLU A 32 -0.03 11.57 -7.63
C GLU A 32 0.71 11.33 -8.94
N THR A 33 1.87 11.98 -9.13
CA THR A 33 2.73 11.75 -10.30
C THR A 33 3.25 10.31 -10.32
N PHE A 34 3.63 9.77 -9.17
CA PHE A 34 4.03 8.38 -9.03
C PHE A 34 2.87 7.42 -9.35
N LEU A 35 1.67 7.66 -8.82
CA LEU A 35 0.51 6.80 -9.10
C LEU A 35 0.15 6.75 -10.59
N LYS A 36 0.28 7.86 -11.32
CA LYS A 36 0.11 7.85 -12.80
C LYS A 36 1.12 6.94 -13.50
N ARG A 37 2.36 6.87 -13.01
CA ARG A 37 3.37 5.95 -13.55
C ARG A 37 3.03 4.50 -13.23
N VAL A 38 2.51 4.23 -12.03
CA VAL A 38 2.04 2.88 -11.67
C VAL A 38 0.85 2.47 -12.54
N ASP A 39 -0.13 3.36 -12.74
CA ASP A 39 -1.29 3.13 -13.61
C ASP A 39 -0.84 2.74 -15.04
N ALA A 40 0.13 3.48 -15.59
CA ALA A 40 0.71 3.18 -16.91
C ALA A 40 1.46 1.82 -16.94
N ALA A 41 2.25 1.52 -15.91
CA ALA A 41 2.98 0.26 -15.81
C ALA A 41 2.04 -0.96 -15.67
N LEU A 42 0.95 -0.84 -14.90
CA LEU A 42 -0.06 -1.89 -14.78
C LEU A 42 -0.84 -2.07 -16.08
N ALA A 43 -1.10 -0.98 -16.81
CA ALA A 43 -1.78 -1.01 -18.11
C ALA A 43 -0.95 -1.70 -19.19
N SER A 44 0.38 -1.47 -19.24
CA SER A 44 1.26 -2.13 -20.22
C SER A 44 1.44 -3.62 -19.95
N ARG A 45 1.31 -4.03 -18.68
CA ARG A 45 1.54 -5.41 -18.21
C ARG A 45 2.95 -5.93 -18.49
N GLU A 46 3.90 -5.04 -18.81
CA GLU A 46 5.28 -5.39 -19.07
C GLU A 46 6.08 -5.46 -17.77
N SER A 47 6.79 -6.57 -17.53
CA SER A 47 7.56 -6.79 -16.30
C SER A 47 8.59 -5.68 -16.05
N ARG A 48 9.23 -5.17 -17.10
CA ARG A 48 10.20 -4.08 -17.01
C ARG A 48 9.57 -2.77 -16.54
N GLN A 49 8.38 -2.44 -17.03
CA GLN A 49 7.71 -1.19 -16.65
C GLN A 49 7.22 -1.26 -15.20
N VAL A 50 6.71 -2.41 -14.77
CA VAL A 50 6.32 -2.63 -13.36
C VAL A 50 7.55 -2.60 -12.46
N ALA A 51 8.65 -3.25 -12.85
CA ALA A 51 9.89 -3.23 -12.08
C ALA A 51 10.46 -1.79 -11.92
N ALA A 52 10.28 -0.93 -12.92
CA ALA A 52 10.77 0.47 -12.88
C ALA A 52 10.04 1.37 -11.86
N VAL A 53 8.88 0.96 -11.36
CA VAL A 53 8.15 1.64 -10.28
C VAL A 53 8.23 0.89 -8.95
N SER A 54 8.94 -0.24 -8.90
CA SER A 54 9.00 -1.14 -7.75
C SER A 54 10.23 -0.90 -6.88
N ASP A 55 10.15 -1.23 -5.60
CA ASP A 55 11.27 -1.18 -4.65
C ASP A 55 12.25 -2.35 -4.82
N THR A 56 12.95 -2.34 -5.97
CA THR A 56 13.95 -3.34 -6.31
C THR A 56 15.20 -3.29 -5.41
N LYS A 57 15.44 -2.16 -4.73
CA LYS A 57 16.56 -2.00 -3.81
C LYS A 57 16.32 -2.82 -2.55
N SER A 58 15.21 -2.58 -1.85
CA SER A 58 14.87 -3.34 -0.63
C SER A 58 14.70 -4.83 -0.92
N TRP A 59 14.13 -5.18 -2.09
CA TRP A 59 14.04 -6.56 -2.54
C TRP A 59 15.40 -7.26 -2.65
N ARG A 60 16.40 -6.58 -3.24
CA ARG A 60 17.77 -7.09 -3.36
C ARG A 60 18.47 -7.17 -2.00
N GLU A 61 18.31 -6.16 -1.16
CA GLU A 61 18.88 -6.11 0.19
C GLU A 61 18.32 -7.22 1.10
N ALA A 62 17.06 -7.59 0.89
CA ALA A 62 16.43 -8.75 1.54
C ALA A 62 16.90 -10.11 1.00
N GLY A 63 17.82 -10.14 0.03
CA GLY A 63 18.45 -11.36 -0.48
C GLY A 63 17.62 -12.13 -1.52
N TYR A 64 16.59 -11.52 -2.10
CA TYR A 64 15.80 -12.15 -3.16
C TYR A 64 16.50 -12.09 -4.54
N PRO A 65 16.15 -13.01 -5.47
CA PRO A 65 16.69 -13.00 -6.83
C PRO A 65 16.34 -11.73 -7.63
N GLN A 66 17.08 -11.46 -8.71
CA GLN A 66 16.73 -10.37 -9.63
C GLN A 66 15.35 -10.63 -10.28
N LEU A 67 14.53 -9.59 -10.45
CA LEU A 67 13.15 -9.73 -10.92
C LEU A 67 13.02 -10.26 -12.35
N ASP A 68 14.04 -10.09 -13.19
CA ASP A 68 14.11 -10.61 -14.55
C ASP A 68 14.27 -12.13 -14.61
N ALA A 69 14.84 -12.73 -13.56
CA ALA A 69 14.88 -14.17 -13.35
C ALA A 69 13.56 -14.74 -12.82
N LEU A 70 12.59 -13.89 -12.49
CA LEU A 70 11.32 -14.26 -11.85
C LEU A 70 10.13 -13.95 -12.76
N LYS A 71 9.07 -14.77 -12.65
CA LYS A 71 7.83 -14.55 -13.38
C LYS A 71 6.96 -13.50 -12.69
N MET A 72 6.73 -12.36 -13.34
CA MET A 72 5.75 -11.40 -12.85
C MET A 72 4.33 -11.96 -12.99
N ILE A 73 3.55 -11.89 -11.90
CA ILE A 73 2.13 -12.26 -11.88
C ILE A 73 1.29 -11.02 -11.60
N LEU A 74 0.32 -10.75 -12.47
CA LEU A 74 -0.66 -9.68 -12.28
C LEU A 74 -2.09 -10.24 -12.45
N PRO A 75 -3.09 -9.68 -11.74
CA PRO A 75 -4.49 -9.98 -11.98
C PRO A 75 -4.90 -9.76 -13.43
N LYS A 76 -6.01 -10.38 -13.86
CA LYS A 76 -6.58 -10.12 -15.20
C LYS A 76 -6.89 -8.62 -15.33
N GLY A 77 -6.45 -8.02 -16.42
CA GLY A 77 -6.69 -6.60 -16.70
C GLY A 77 -8.00 -6.37 -17.46
N PRO A 78 -8.42 -5.10 -17.62
CA PRO A 78 -7.77 -3.89 -17.09
C PRO A 78 -7.85 -3.78 -15.56
N LEU A 79 -6.82 -3.20 -14.95
CA LEU A 79 -6.81 -2.84 -13.54
C LEU A 79 -7.13 -1.34 -13.44
N ILE A 80 -8.17 -1.01 -12.68
CA ILE A 80 -8.65 0.38 -12.54
C ILE A 80 -8.45 0.80 -11.09
N ARG A 81 -7.81 1.96 -10.88
CA ARG A 81 -7.65 2.56 -9.56
C ARG A 81 -9.02 2.95 -9.01
N ASP A 82 -9.40 2.37 -7.87
CA ASP A 82 -10.71 2.53 -7.23
C ASP A 82 -10.68 3.61 -6.13
N GLY A 83 -9.52 3.79 -5.48
CA GLY A 83 -9.33 4.81 -4.45
C GLY A 83 -8.11 4.53 -3.57
N ASN A 84 -7.89 5.38 -2.58
CA ASN A 84 -6.82 5.23 -1.61
C ASN A 84 -7.39 4.71 -0.28
N LEU A 85 -6.78 3.66 0.27
CA LEU A 85 -7.04 3.20 1.65
C LEU A 85 -6.26 4.05 2.67
N SER A 86 -5.07 4.52 2.27
CA SER A 86 -4.22 5.47 2.99
C SER A 86 -3.19 6.06 2.01
N ASP A 87 -2.32 6.95 2.47
CA ASP A 87 -1.23 7.52 1.66
C ASP A 87 -0.26 6.46 1.12
N THR A 88 -0.17 5.30 1.77
CA THR A 88 0.73 4.20 1.37
C THR A 88 -0.01 2.97 0.86
N SER A 89 -1.33 3.05 0.68
CA SER A 89 -2.13 1.91 0.23
C SER A 89 -3.22 2.34 -0.74
N VAL A 90 -3.15 1.82 -1.96
CA VAL A 90 -4.06 2.15 -3.06
C VAL A 90 -4.84 0.90 -3.47
N LEU A 91 -6.12 1.08 -3.78
CA LEU A 91 -7.02 0.03 -4.20
C LEU A 91 -7.17 0.03 -5.72
N TYR A 92 -7.03 -1.14 -6.32
CA TYR A 92 -7.33 -1.40 -7.73
C TYR A 92 -8.44 -2.46 -7.84
N LYS A 93 -9.25 -2.37 -8.90
CA LYS A 93 -10.25 -3.38 -9.25
C LYS A 93 -9.93 -4.04 -10.57
N ASP A 94 -10.14 -5.35 -10.63
CA ASP A 94 -10.15 -6.12 -11.88
C ASP A 94 -11.56 -6.14 -12.52
N PRO A 95 -11.72 -6.64 -13.75
CA PRO A 95 -13.01 -6.62 -14.45
C PRO A 95 -14.10 -7.50 -13.81
N ASN A 96 -13.73 -8.39 -12.88
CA ASN A 96 -14.67 -9.21 -12.13
C ASN A 96 -15.06 -8.53 -10.81
N GLY A 97 -14.67 -7.28 -10.59
CA GLY A 97 -14.92 -6.53 -9.37
C GLY A 97 -14.07 -6.96 -8.18
N ARG A 98 -13.04 -7.82 -8.37
CA ARG A 98 -12.12 -8.17 -7.28
C ARG A 98 -11.17 -7.04 -7.01
N SER A 99 -10.98 -6.75 -5.73
CA SER A 99 -10.08 -5.70 -5.27
C SER A 99 -8.67 -6.23 -5.01
N TRP A 100 -7.70 -5.36 -5.30
CA TRP A 100 -6.28 -5.62 -5.17
C TRP A 100 -5.64 -4.42 -4.49
N ARG A 101 -4.79 -4.66 -3.50
CA ARG A 101 -4.06 -3.61 -2.80
C ARG A 101 -2.67 -3.45 -3.41
N LEU A 102 -2.32 -2.22 -3.73
CA LEU A 102 -0.96 -1.76 -3.97
C LEU A 102 -0.45 -1.14 -2.66
N THR A 103 0.68 -1.61 -2.16
CA THR A 103 1.37 -0.99 -1.03
C THR A 103 2.55 -0.19 -1.51
N LEU A 104 2.73 1.00 -0.93
CA LEU A 104 3.75 1.96 -1.31
C LEU A 104 4.72 2.19 -0.17
N GLN A 105 5.95 2.51 -0.55
CA GLN A 105 6.99 2.99 0.33
C GLN A 105 7.42 4.38 -0.12
N HIS A 106 7.56 5.29 0.84
CA HIS A 106 8.08 6.63 0.62
C HIS A 106 9.49 6.74 1.22
N ASP A 107 10.45 7.07 0.37
CA ASP A 107 11.77 7.51 0.78
C ASP A 107 11.71 9.02 0.99
N ALA A 108 11.51 9.44 2.24
CA ALA A 108 11.34 10.84 2.61
C ALA A 108 12.60 11.70 2.35
N GLU A 109 13.80 11.10 2.37
CA GLU A 109 15.06 11.83 2.13
C GLU A 109 15.18 12.23 0.65
N ARG A 110 14.66 11.39 -0.25
CA ARG A 110 14.73 11.60 -1.70
C ARG A 110 13.40 12.07 -2.32
N ASP A 111 12.35 12.15 -1.52
CA ASP A 111 10.96 12.34 -1.94
C ASP A 111 10.54 11.39 -3.09
N VAL A 112 10.93 10.12 -2.96
CA VAL A 112 10.67 9.08 -3.96
C VAL A 112 9.66 8.09 -3.43
N TRP A 113 8.66 7.78 -4.25
CA TRP A 113 7.68 6.72 -4.00
C TRP A 113 8.03 5.47 -4.80
N LEU A 114 7.83 4.30 -4.19
CA LEU A 114 8.08 2.99 -4.79
C LEU A 114 6.95 2.02 -4.42
N ALA A 115 6.62 1.12 -5.34
CA ALA A 115 5.69 0.03 -5.09
C ALA A 115 6.40 -1.12 -4.37
N VAL A 116 5.81 -1.63 -3.29
CA VAL A 116 6.34 -2.77 -2.56
C VAL A 116 6.19 -4.04 -3.41
N ILE A 117 7.24 -4.87 -3.41
CA ILE A 117 7.27 -6.15 -4.14
C ILE A 117 6.88 -7.28 -3.20
N HIS A 118 6.01 -8.16 -3.69
CA HIS A 118 5.54 -9.34 -2.99
C HIS A 118 6.00 -10.61 -3.75
N SER A 119 6.57 -11.55 -3.01
CA SER A 119 7.04 -12.86 -3.51
C SER A 119 5.92 -13.88 -3.74
N HIS A 120 4.72 -13.61 -3.24
CA HIS A 120 3.59 -14.54 -3.24
C HIS A 120 2.36 -13.89 -3.86
N PRO A 121 2.06 -14.14 -5.15
CA PRO A 121 0.84 -13.67 -5.75
C PRO A 121 -0.36 -14.38 -5.16
N CYS A 122 -1.49 -13.68 -5.23
CA CYS A 122 -2.74 -14.12 -4.67
C CYS A 122 -3.53 -15.06 -5.60
N PRO A 123 -4.42 -15.93 -5.09
CA PRO A 123 -4.53 -16.39 -3.70
C PRO A 123 -3.34 -17.33 -3.42
N ARG A 124 -2.99 -17.60 -2.16
CA ARG A 124 -2.03 -18.67 -1.80
C ARG A 124 -2.18 -19.85 -2.77
N GLY A 125 -1.15 -20.10 -3.58
CA GLY A 125 -1.20 -21.09 -4.65
C GLY A 125 -1.41 -22.49 -4.08
N GLY A 126 -2.67 -22.90 -3.96
CA GLY A 126 -3.05 -24.25 -3.55
C GLY A 126 -2.77 -24.59 -2.09
N ILE A 127 -3.56 -25.53 -1.56
CA ILE A 127 -3.38 -26.15 -0.26
C ILE A 127 -2.01 -26.84 -0.23
N ARG A 128 -1.08 -26.43 0.65
CA ARG A 128 0.11 -27.25 0.95
C ARG A 128 -0.32 -28.44 1.82
N ARG A 129 -0.17 -29.64 1.26
CA ARG A 129 -0.13 -30.91 2.02
C ARG A 129 1.10 -30.92 2.93
N ARG A 130 0.94 -31.63 4.05
CA ARG A 130 1.84 -31.92 5.19
C ARG A 130 3.36 -31.74 4.94
N PRO A 131 4.11 -31.17 5.90
CA PRO A 131 5.55 -30.98 5.75
C PRO A 131 6.30 -32.31 5.64
N GLY A 132 7.05 -32.48 4.55
CA GLY A 132 8.16 -33.43 4.49
C GLY A 132 9.33 -32.87 5.28
N THR A 133 9.86 -33.68 6.18
CA THR A 133 11.06 -33.41 6.98
C THR A 133 12.26 -33.08 6.10
N GLY A 134 12.81 -31.87 6.24
CA GLY A 134 14.03 -31.48 5.55
C GLY A 134 14.40 -30.04 5.90
N ARG A 135 15.30 -29.89 6.87
CA ARG A 135 15.91 -28.61 7.27
C ARG A 135 16.92 -28.21 6.20
N GLU A 136 16.62 -27.15 5.46
CA GLU A 136 17.64 -26.37 4.76
C GLU A 136 17.22 -24.90 4.81
N GLU A 137 17.99 -24.11 5.55
CA GLU A 137 17.86 -22.66 5.70
C GLU A 137 18.31 -22.02 4.38
N SER A 138 17.49 -22.21 3.35
CA SER A 138 17.76 -21.85 1.97
C SER A 138 17.22 -20.46 1.70
N ARG A 139 17.95 -19.65 0.94
CA ARG A 139 17.45 -18.40 0.34
C ARG A 139 16.01 -18.59 -0.13
N PRO A 140 15.10 -17.62 0.06
CA PRO A 140 13.72 -17.80 -0.31
C PRO A 140 13.63 -18.19 -1.80
N SER A 141 13.27 -19.45 -2.06
CA SER A 141 13.12 -19.99 -3.42
C SER A 141 11.83 -19.42 -3.99
N VAL A 142 11.93 -18.22 -4.55
CA VAL A 142 10.82 -17.50 -5.14
C VAL A 142 10.92 -17.67 -6.65
N GLU A 143 9.80 -18.03 -7.28
CA GLU A 143 9.70 -18.15 -8.75
C GLU A 143 8.89 -17.01 -9.36
N THR A 144 8.13 -16.29 -8.54
CA THR A 144 7.16 -15.30 -8.98
C THR A 144 7.24 -14.03 -8.16
N TRP A 145 6.83 -12.92 -8.74
CA TRP A 145 6.68 -11.67 -8.01
C TRP A 145 5.49 -10.85 -8.51
N THR A 146 5.04 -9.92 -7.68
CA THR A 146 3.97 -8.98 -8.01
C THR A 146 4.11 -7.71 -7.15
N ILE A 147 3.40 -6.65 -7.53
CA ILE A 147 3.22 -5.44 -6.70
C ILE A 147 1.79 -5.31 -6.15
N LEU A 148 0.95 -6.33 -6.37
CA LEU A 148 -0.45 -6.33 -5.95
C LEU A 148 -0.76 -7.53 -5.06
N GLU A 149 -1.45 -7.26 -3.96
CA GLU A 149 -1.97 -8.28 -3.04
C GLU A 149 -3.50 -8.37 -3.13
N CYS A 150 -4.10 -9.50 -2.75
CA CYS A 150 -5.56 -9.58 -2.62
C CYS A 150 -6.06 -8.54 -1.63
N TRP A 151 -7.24 -8.01 -1.88
CA TRP A 151 -7.95 -7.20 -0.91
C TRP A 151 -9.46 -7.56 -0.83
N PRO A 152 -10.03 -7.72 0.38
CA PRO A 152 -9.31 -7.87 1.65
C PRO A 152 -8.46 -9.16 1.64
N LEU A 153 -7.47 -9.25 2.53
CA LEU A 153 -6.74 -10.51 2.72
C LEU A 153 -7.74 -11.56 3.21
N PRO A 154 -7.73 -12.79 2.64
CA PRO A 154 -8.55 -13.87 3.17
C PRO A 154 -8.10 -14.16 4.62
N MET A 155 -9.06 -14.24 5.54
CA MET A 155 -8.82 -14.66 6.92
C MET A 155 -8.34 -16.11 6.98
#